data_AF-A0A1N6N1C2-F1
#
_entry.id   AF-A0A1N6N1C2-F1
#
_cell.length_a   1.000
_cell.length_b   1.000
_cell.length_c   1.000
_cell.angle_alpha   90.00
_cell.angle_beta   90.00
_cell.angle_gamma   90.00
#
_symmetry.space_group_name_H-M   'P 1'
#
loop_
_entity.id
_entity.type
_entity.pdbx_description
1 polymer ?
#
loop_
_entity_poly.entity_id
_entity_poly.type
_entity_poly.pdbx_seq_one_letter_code
_entity_poly.pdbx_strand_id
1 'polypeptide(L)'
;MNCFWGSGDKYSFLDMGFDRHQEITHQFEKVLKMDSEIINSFKVEYQEFLNFFTRPMLKKEKNKKGKMVYQFMLPNFQWGKSELFYHALPSSFVTSGSNHTIAVKESYYAKAKKRFDELMKETLSEIIKKDGSPIDENGILTVTLEIEEEYARYLSVFWYYMPKEDEFSPLRYRWGEKPTIESAIYGYFDDKVL
;
A
#
# COMPACT_ATOMS: atom_id res chain seq x y z
N MET A 1 22.08 14.90 2.23
CA MET A 1 21.72 13.46 2.32
C MET A 1 20.35 13.39 2.99
N ASN A 2 19.36 12.75 2.37
CA ASN A 2 18.00 12.65 2.91
C ASN A 2 17.92 11.40 3.80
N CYS A 3 18.39 11.52 5.03
CA CYS A 3 18.31 10.44 6.02
C CYS A 3 17.86 11.02 7.36
N PHE A 4 17.59 10.12 8.31
CA PHE A 4 17.10 10.43 9.65
C PHE A 4 17.90 11.55 10.37
N TRP A 5 19.22 11.58 10.16
CA TRP A 5 20.15 12.60 10.67
C TRP A 5 20.72 13.53 9.58
N GLY A 6 20.23 13.39 8.36
CA GLY A 6 20.80 14.03 7.18
C GLY A 6 20.27 15.43 6.99
N SER A 7 21.11 16.33 6.50
CA SER A 7 20.82 17.75 6.25
C SER A 7 19.91 18.03 5.05
N GLY A 8 19.25 17.01 4.50
CA GLY A 8 18.37 17.19 3.35
C GLY A 8 16.99 17.73 3.76
N ASP A 9 16.46 18.69 3.00
CA ASP A 9 15.14 19.30 3.22
C ASP A 9 13.98 18.32 3.01
N LYS A 10 14.26 17.17 2.38
CA LYS A 10 13.31 16.07 2.21
C LYS A 10 13.52 15.05 3.33
N TYR A 11 12.45 14.78 4.09
CA TYR A 11 12.38 13.75 5.14
C TYR A 11 13.20 14.07 6.40
N SER A 12 13.16 15.32 6.86
CA SER A 12 13.80 15.71 8.12
C SER A 12 13.06 15.10 9.32
N PHE A 13 13.78 14.42 10.21
CA PHE A 13 13.24 13.90 11.48
C PHE A 13 12.59 14.98 12.34
N LEU A 14 13.14 16.20 12.29
CA LEU A 14 12.65 17.35 13.03
C LEU A 14 12.16 18.36 12.01
N ASP A 15 10.91 18.79 12.09
CA ASP A 15 10.43 19.92 11.27
C ASP A 15 11.15 21.21 11.72
N MET A 16 12.35 21.40 11.20
CA MET A 16 13.21 22.54 11.50
C MET A 16 13.18 23.56 10.38
N GLY A 17 12.39 23.35 9.33
CA GLY A 17 12.33 24.23 8.15
C GLY A 17 13.71 24.69 7.68
N PHE A 18 13.83 26.00 7.43
CA PHE A 18 15.10 26.66 7.09
C PHE A 18 16.00 26.93 8.31
N ASP A 19 15.51 26.71 9.53
CA ASP A 19 16.24 26.90 10.80
C ASP A 19 17.08 25.67 11.20
N ARG A 20 17.27 24.73 10.27
CA ARG A 20 18.01 23.51 10.51
C ARG A 20 19.50 23.83 10.68
N HIS A 21 19.97 23.73 11.93
CA HIS A 21 21.38 23.95 12.25
C HIS A 21 22.29 23.01 11.44
N GLN A 22 23.36 23.59 10.87
CA GLN A 22 24.37 22.86 10.07
C GLN A 22 25.11 21.81 10.89
N GLU A 23 25.15 21.98 12.22
CA GLU A 23 25.84 21.07 13.13
C GLU A 23 24.88 20.08 13.80
N ILE A 24 25.26 18.80 13.76
CA ILE A 24 24.49 17.71 14.37
C ILE A 24 24.35 17.86 15.90
N THR A 25 25.31 18.53 16.56
CA THR A 25 25.33 18.76 18.01
C THR A 25 24.07 19.49 18.50
N HIS A 26 23.64 20.52 17.77
CA HIS A 26 22.41 21.27 18.09
C HIS A 26 21.15 20.40 17.92
N GLN A 27 21.18 19.45 16.99
CA GLN A 27 20.09 18.49 16.82
C GLN A 27 20.02 17.54 18.02
N PHE A 28 21.17 17.07 18.52
CA PHE A 28 21.22 16.27 19.75
C PHE A 28 20.71 17.03 20.96
N GLU A 29 21.10 18.30 21.13
CA GLU A 29 20.60 19.13 22.22
C GLU A 29 19.08 19.33 22.15
N LYS A 30 18.50 19.49 20.95
CA LYS A 30 17.05 19.57 20.77
C LYS A 30 16.37 18.24 21.13
N VAL A 31 16.91 17.10 20.66
CA VAL A 31 16.37 15.77 20.98
C VAL A 31 16.44 15.46 22.48
N LEU A 32 17.52 15.87 23.17
CA LEU A 32 17.69 15.65 24.60
C LEU A 32 16.63 16.37 25.45
N LYS A 33 15.99 17.43 24.94
CA LYS A 33 14.91 18.11 25.64
C LYS A 33 13.66 17.25 25.77
N MET A 34 13.47 16.26 24.88
CA MET A 34 12.35 15.30 24.91
C MET A 34 10.99 15.98 25.13
N ASP A 35 10.78 17.12 24.47
CA ASP A 35 9.48 17.79 24.50
C ASP A 35 8.44 17.00 23.67
N SER A 36 7.19 17.45 23.72
CA SER A 36 6.08 16.77 23.03
C SER A 36 6.26 16.72 21.51
N GLU A 37 6.92 17.70 20.90
CA GLU A 37 7.20 17.75 19.46
C GLU A 37 8.22 16.67 19.09
N ILE A 38 9.31 16.55 19.86
CA ILE A 38 10.34 15.52 19.68
C ILE A 38 9.75 14.12 19.88
N ILE A 39 8.98 13.91 20.95
CA ILE A 39 8.37 12.61 21.26
C ILE A 39 7.42 12.18 20.15
N ASN A 40 6.60 13.09 19.63
CA ASN A 40 5.69 12.79 18.53
C ASN A 40 6.45 12.48 17.23
N SER A 41 7.49 13.25 16.92
CA SER A 41 8.35 13.00 15.75
C SER A 41 9.02 11.63 15.84
N PHE A 42 9.48 11.22 17.03
CA PHE A 42 10.04 9.89 17.27
C PHE A 42 9.03 8.77 17.06
N LYS A 43 7.79 8.92 17.53
CA LYS A 43 6.73 7.93 17.30
C LYS A 43 6.44 7.75 15.80
N VAL A 44 6.38 8.86 15.05
CA VAL A 44 6.16 8.83 13.61
C VAL A 44 7.30 8.10 12.90
N GLU A 45 8.57 8.45 13.18
CA GLU A 45 9.70 7.75 12.55
C GLU A 45 9.77 6.28 12.98
N TYR A 46 9.54 5.98 14.26
CA TYR A 46 9.54 4.60 14.72
C TYR A 46 8.52 3.75 13.94
N GLN A 47 7.33 4.30 13.71
CA GLN A 47 6.35 3.67 12.84
C GLN A 47 6.84 3.56 11.38
N GLU A 48 7.56 4.56 10.84
CA GLU A 48 8.15 4.51 9.49
C GLU A 48 9.14 3.37 9.36
N PHE A 49 10.01 3.25 10.34
CA PHE A 49 10.99 2.18 10.41
C PHE A 49 10.30 0.81 10.43
N LEU A 50 9.28 0.64 11.27
CA LEU A 50 8.51 -0.61 11.31
C LEU A 50 7.84 -0.92 9.97
N ASN A 51 7.32 0.10 9.29
CA ASN A 51 6.66 -0.05 8.00
C ASN A 51 7.60 -0.47 6.86
N PHE A 52 8.92 -0.37 7.01
CA PHE A 52 9.86 -1.02 6.09
C PHE A 52 9.82 -2.55 6.19
N PHE A 53 9.61 -3.09 7.40
CA PHE A 53 9.60 -4.54 7.65
C PHE A 53 8.20 -5.14 7.53
N THR A 54 7.17 -4.34 7.75
CA THR A 54 5.77 -4.80 7.74
C THR A 54 4.98 -4.08 6.65
N ARG A 55 5.58 -3.93 5.47
CA ARG A 55 4.92 -3.28 4.33
C ARG A 55 3.86 -4.22 3.71
N PRO A 56 2.61 -3.78 3.55
CA PRO A 56 1.64 -4.55 2.78
C PRO A 56 2.03 -4.57 1.29
N MET A 57 1.84 -5.70 0.63
CA MET A 57 2.21 -5.88 -0.78
C MET A 57 1.08 -6.46 -1.62
N LEU A 58 1.05 -6.11 -2.91
CA LEU A 58 0.17 -6.73 -3.91
C LEU A 58 1.05 -7.31 -5.00
N LYS A 59 1.05 -8.63 -5.10
CA LYS A 59 1.67 -9.34 -6.21
C LYS A 59 0.63 -9.63 -7.28
N LYS A 60 0.98 -9.39 -8.53
CA LYS A 60 0.18 -9.69 -9.70
C LYS A 60 0.96 -10.60 -10.62
N GLU A 61 0.49 -11.83 -10.81
CA GLU A 61 1.19 -12.83 -11.64
C GLU A 61 0.22 -13.69 -12.44
N LYS A 62 0.71 -14.31 -13.52
CA LYS A 62 -0.08 -15.25 -14.32
C LYS A 62 0.20 -16.67 -13.82
N ASN A 63 -0.84 -17.40 -13.42
CA ASN A 63 -0.67 -18.79 -13.00
C ASN A 63 -0.53 -19.74 -14.19
N LYS A 64 -0.17 -21.00 -13.91
CA LYS A 64 0.00 -22.06 -14.93
C LYS A 64 -1.27 -22.35 -15.75
N LYS A 65 -2.45 -21.96 -15.26
CA LYS A 65 -3.75 -22.11 -15.94
C LYS A 65 -4.10 -20.89 -16.80
N GLY A 66 -3.21 -19.90 -16.87
CA GLY A 66 -3.42 -18.66 -17.61
C GLY A 66 -4.33 -17.64 -16.93
N LYS A 67 -4.74 -17.86 -15.67
CA LYS A 67 -5.47 -16.86 -14.89
C LYS A 67 -4.51 -15.81 -14.32
N MET A 68 -5.03 -14.61 -14.11
CA MET A 68 -4.34 -13.56 -13.38
C MET A 68 -4.58 -13.73 -11.90
N VAL A 69 -3.52 -13.78 -11.11
CA VAL A 69 -3.56 -13.94 -9.66
C VAL A 69 -3.16 -12.63 -9.01
N TYR A 70 -4.01 -12.14 -8.11
CA TYR A 70 -3.75 -11.00 -7.24
C TYR A 70 -3.56 -11.50 -5.81
N GLN A 71 -2.39 -11.29 -5.23
CA GLN A 71 -2.08 -11.69 -3.86
C GLN A 71 -1.81 -10.47 -2.99
N PHE A 72 -2.75 -10.15 -2.11
CA PHE A 72 -2.56 -9.12 -1.08
C PHE A 72 -1.90 -9.76 0.15
N MET A 73 -0.71 -9.30 0.49
CA MET A 73 0.03 -9.69 1.68
C MET A 73 -0.15 -8.60 2.73
N LEU A 74 -0.86 -8.91 3.80
CA LEU A 74 -1.31 -7.97 4.83
C LEU A 74 -0.63 -8.33 6.17
N PRO A 75 0.54 -7.75 6.46
CA PRO A 75 1.24 -7.97 7.72
C PRO A 75 0.49 -7.34 8.90
N ASN A 76 0.68 -7.91 10.09
CA ASN A 76 0.05 -7.46 11.33
C ASN A 76 -1.48 -7.38 11.26
N PHE A 77 -2.11 -8.26 10.49
CA PHE A 77 -3.56 -8.28 10.34
C PHE A 77 -4.26 -8.66 11.65
N GLN A 78 -5.28 -7.89 12.00
CA GLN A 78 -6.09 -8.05 13.20
C GLN A 78 -7.57 -8.04 12.84
N TRP A 79 -8.25 -9.13 13.18
CA TRP A 79 -9.70 -9.25 12.98
C TRP A 79 -10.47 -8.13 13.65
N GLY A 80 -11.37 -7.50 12.89
CA GLY A 80 -12.23 -6.42 13.37
C GLY A 80 -11.50 -5.10 13.64
N LYS A 81 -10.21 -4.98 13.31
CA LYS A 81 -9.40 -3.76 13.48
C LYS A 81 -8.68 -3.34 12.21
N SER A 82 -8.21 -4.31 11.44
CA SER A 82 -7.54 -4.02 10.17
C SER A 82 -8.53 -3.87 9.03
N GLU A 83 -8.25 -2.95 8.13
CA GLU A 83 -9.08 -2.65 6.97
C GLU A 83 -8.27 -2.71 5.68
N LEU A 84 -8.78 -3.46 4.69
CA LEU A 84 -8.28 -3.48 3.33
C LEU A 84 -9.28 -2.73 2.45
N PHE A 85 -8.81 -1.66 1.82
CA PHE A 85 -9.59 -0.89 0.86
C PHE A 85 -9.08 -1.15 -0.54
N TYR A 86 -10.00 -1.30 -1.49
CA TYR A 86 -9.66 -1.51 -2.89
C TYR A 86 -10.67 -0.83 -3.82
N HIS A 87 -10.18 -0.42 -4.98
CA HIS A 87 -10.98 0.08 -6.10
C HIS A 87 -10.46 -0.54 -7.39
N ALA A 88 -11.31 -1.33 -8.05
CA ALA A 88 -11.08 -1.75 -9.42
C ALA A 88 -11.43 -0.59 -10.36
N LEU A 89 -10.41 -0.06 -11.03
CA LEU A 89 -10.45 1.06 -11.99
C LEU A 89 -10.33 0.52 -13.42
N PRO A 90 -10.83 1.25 -14.44
CA PRO A 90 -10.62 0.86 -15.82
C PRO A 90 -9.13 0.93 -16.16
N SER A 91 -8.60 -0.08 -16.84
CA SER A 91 -7.25 0.01 -17.41
C SER A 91 -7.23 1.13 -18.46
N SER A 92 -6.24 2.01 -18.41
CA SER A 92 -6.12 3.15 -19.33
C SER A 92 -6.06 2.72 -20.81
N PHE A 93 -5.47 1.56 -21.09
CA PHE A 93 -5.28 1.04 -22.44
C PHE A 93 -5.26 -0.50 -22.47
N VAL A 94 -5.87 -1.11 -23.49
CA VAL A 94 -5.72 -2.55 -23.77
C VAL A 94 -5.07 -2.71 -25.13
N THR A 95 -3.92 -3.40 -25.15
CA THR A 95 -3.24 -3.78 -26.39
C THR A 95 -4.04 -4.90 -27.05
N SER A 96 -4.74 -4.56 -28.14
CA SER A 96 -5.27 -5.59 -29.04
C SER A 96 -4.10 -6.26 -29.77
N GLY A 97 -4.24 -7.53 -30.16
CA GLY A 97 -3.22 -8.31 -30.89
C GLY A 97 -2.78 -7.71 -32.25
N SER A 98 -3.33 -6.56 -32.63
CA SER A 98 -3.01 -5.79 -33.83
C SER A 98 -2.21 -4.50 -33.58
N ASN A 99 -1.55 -4.32 -32.42
CA ASN A 99 -0.78 -3.10 -32.05
C ASN A 99 -1.61 -1.79 -32.03
N HIS A 100 -2.94 -1.88 -32.00
CA HIS A 100 -3.80 -0.72 -31.83
C HIS A 100 -4.25 -0.61 -30.38
N THR A 101 -4.00 0.56 -29.79
CA THR A 101 -4.48 0.92 -28.45
C THR A 101 -5.95 1.31 -28.54
N ILE A 102 -6.84 0.48 -27.99
CA ILE A 102 -8.28 0.74 -28.03
C ILE A 102 -8.71 1.21 -26.63
N ALA A 103 -9.44 2.33 -26.56
CA ALA A 103 -10.07 2.77 -25.31
C ALA A 103 -11.00 1.67 -24.80
N VAL A 104 -10.90 1.34 -23.51
CA VAL A 104 -11.71 0.29 -22.90
C VAL A 104 -13.19 0.67 -23.01
N LYS A 105 -14.00 -0.20 -23.62
CA LYS A 105 -15.45 0.01 -23.59
C LYS A 105 -15.95 -0.15 -22.16
N GLU A 106 -16.76 0.82 -21.72
CA GLU A 106 -17.36 0.84 -20.38
C GLU A 106 -18.05 -0.48 -20.01
N SER A 107 -18.71 -1.12 -20.98
CA SER A 107 -19.41 -2.40 -20.75
C SER A 107 -18.48 -3.59 -20.44
N TYR A 108 -17.24 -3.60 -20.96
CA TYR A 108 -16.26 -4.64 -20.63
C TYR A 108 -15.66 -4.40 -19.24
N TYR A 109 -15.32 -3.14 -18.94
CA TYR A 109 -14.87 -2.74 -17.60
C TYR A 109 -15.94 -3.06 -16.53
N ALA A 110 -17.20 -2.68 -16.76
CA ALA A 110 -18.27 -2.93 -15.79
C ALA A 110 -18.45 -4.42 -15.46
N LYS A 111 -18.33 -5.30 -16.47
CA LYS A 111 -18.35 -6.75 -16.28
C LYS A 111 -17.13 -7.23 -15.49
N ALA A 112 -15.94 -6.76 -15.85
CA ALA A 112 -14.70 -7.12 -15.17
C ALA A 112 -14.70 -6.65 -13.70
N LYS A 113 -15.15 -5.43 -13.44
CA LYS A 113 -15.29 -4.86 -12.09
C LYS A 113 -16.24 -5.71 -11.24
N LYS A 114 -17.42 -6.02 -11.79
CA LYS A 114 -18.40 -6.87 -11.09
C LYS A 114 -17.80 -8.23 -10.72
N ARG A 115 -17.12 -8.87 -11.67
CA ARG A 115 -16.45 -10.16 -11.43
C ARG A 115 -15.37 -10.05 -10.35
N PHE A 116 -14.57 -8.99 -10.36
CA PHE A 116 -13.55 -8.74 -9.35
C PHE A 116 -14.16 -8.55 -7.96
N ASP A 117 -15.21 -7.74 -7.84
CA ASP A 117 -15.90 -7.48 -6.57
C ASP A 117 -16.57 -8.76 -6.01
N GLU A 118 -17.12 -9.61 -6.87
CA GLU A 118 -17.65 -10.93 -6.50
C GLU A 118 -16.55 -11.84 -5.94
N LEU A 119 -15.43 -11.97 -6.65
CA LEU A 119 -14.28 -12.77 -6.21
C LEU A 119 -13.68 -12.27 -4.90
N MET A 120 -13.59 -10.95 -4.69
CA MET A 120 -13.16 -10.36 -3.41
C MET A 120 -14.08 -10.80 -2.26
N LYS A 121 -15.40 -10.72 -2.46
CA LYS A 121 -16.37 -11.13 -1.43
C LYS A 121 -16.30 -12.62 -1.14
N GLU A 122 -16.19 -13.44 -2.18
CA GLU A 122 -16.04 -14.90 -2.05
C GLU A 122 -14.77 -15.24 -1.26
N THR A 123 -13.62 -14.70 -1.67
CA THR A 123 -12.33 -14.96 -1.05
C THR A 123 -12.30 -14.54 0.42
N LEU A 124 -12.79 -13.34 0.74
CA LEU A 124 -12.85 -12.87 2.13
C LEU A 124 -13.80 -13.73 2.97
N SER A 125 -14.94 -14.15 2.41
CA SER A 125 -15.89 -15.03 3.10
C SER A 125 -15.29 -16.41 3.39
N GLU A 126 -14.52 -16.96 2.45
CA GLU A 126 -13.82 -18.23 2.64
C GLU A 126 -12.73 -18.13 3.71
N ILE A 127 -11.95 -17.05 3.72
CA ILE A 127 -10.93 -16.79 4.75
C ILE A 127 -11.57 -16.75 6.14
N ILE A 128 -12.73 -16.08 6.28
CA ILE A 128 -13.45 -15.97 7.55
C ILE A 128 -14.02 -17.32 8.00
N LYS A 129 -14.47 -18.16 7.07
CA LYS A 129 -15.09 -19.47 7.35
C LYS A 129 -14.10 -20.61 7.57
N LYS A 130 -12.81 -20.40 7.25
CA LYS A 130 -11.80 -21.45 7.30
C LYS A 130 -11.52 -21.83 8.76
N ASP A 131 -11.59 -23.13 9.07
CA ASP A 131 -11.18 -23.65 10.37
C ASP A 131 -9.64 -23.53 10.51
N GLY A 132 -9.20 -22.62 11.37
CA GLY A 132 -7.79 -22.32 11.63
C GLY A 132 -7.44 -20.84 11.42
N SER A 133 -6.30 -20.41 11.94
CA SER A 133 -5.80 -19.05 11.68
C SER A 133 -5.42 -18.91 10.21
N PRO A 134 -6.00 -17.98 9.43
CA PRO A 134 -5.56 -17.71 8.07
C PRO A 134 -4.30 -16.83 8.01
N ILE A 135 -3.82 -16.40 9.18
CA ILE A 135 -2.56 -15.68 9.35
C ILE A 135 -1.44 -16.70 9.48
N ASP A 136 -0.38 -16.52 8.70
CA ASP A 136 0.80 -17.39 8.71
C ASP A 136 1.69 -17.20 9.95
N GLU A 137 2.76 -17.99 10.04
CA GLU A 137 3.74 -17.94 11.14
C GLU A 137 4.45 -16.58 11.29
N ASN A 138 4.46 -15.77 10.23
CA ASN A 138 5.08 -14.45 10.19
C ASN A 138 4.07 -13.33 10.51
N GLY A 139 2.83 -13.67 10.85
CA GLY A 139 1.80 -12.68 11.14
C GLY A 139 1.21 -12.02 9.89
N ILE A 140 1.32 -12.66 8.72
CA ILE A 140 0.83 -12.13 7.45
C ILE A 140 -0.46 -12.84 7.06
N LEU A 141 -1.52 -12.07 6.80
CA LEU A 141 -2.70 -12.56 6.12
C LEU A 141 -2.49 -12.44 4.60
N THR A 142 -2.64 -13.54 3.86
CA THR A 142 -2.59 -13.53 2.40
C THR A 142 -3.97 -13.70 1.80
N VAL A 143 -4.45 -12.69 1.06
CA VAL A 143 -5.70 -12.75 0.29
C VAL A 143 -5.35 -13.01 -1.18
N THR A 144 -5.72 -14.19 -1.69
CA THR A 144 -5.39 -14.60 -3.07
C THR A 144 -6.65 -14.64 -3.92
N LEU A 145 -6.65 -13.90 -5.02
CA LEU A 145 -7.73 -13.88 -6.00
C LEU A 145 -7.23 -14.39 -7.34
N GLU A 146 -7.95 -15.35 -7.92
CA GLU A 146 -7.73 -15.78 -9.29
C GLU A 146 -8.86 -15.27 -10.20
N ILE A 147 -8.52 -14.42 -11.16
CA ILE A 147 -9.47 -13.90 -12.14
C ILE A 147 -9.03 -14.26 -13.56
N GLU A 148 -9.99 -14.51 -14.44
CA GLU A 148 -9.72 -14.81 -15.84
C GLU A 148 -9.01 -13.63 -16.53
N GLU A 149 -7.99 -13.93 -17.36
CA GLU A 149 -7.18 -12.92 -18.06
C GLU A 149 -8.01 -12.00 -18.97
N GLU A 150 -9.14 -12.49 -19.46
CA GLU A 150 -10.10 -11.69 -20.22
C GLU A 150 -10.72 -10.55 -19.42
N TYR A 151 -10.91 -10.70 -18.11
CA TYR A 151 -11.39 -9.64 -17.24
C TYR A 151 -10.23 -8.80 -16.72
N ALA A 152 -9.13 -9.44 -16.33
CA ALA A 152 -7.96 -8.78 -15.75
C ALA A 152 -7.39 -7.68 -16.64
N ARG A 153 -7.44 -7.86 -17.97
CA ARG A 153 -6.92 -6.87 -18.93
C ARG A 153 -7.65 -5.53 -18.90
N TYR A 154 -8.90 -5.50 -18.42
CA TYR A 154 -9.72 -4.29 -18.36
C TYR A 154 -9.64 -3.57 -17.01
N LEU A 155 -8.80 -4.08 -16.09
CA LEU A 155 -8.74 -3.63 -14.69
C LEU A 155 -7.35 -3.17 -14.30
N SER A 156 -7.33 -2.04 -13.59
CA SER A 156 -6.25 -1.61 -12.71
C SER A 156 -6.77 -1.62 -11.28
N VAL A 157 -5.99 -2.13 -10.32
CA VAL A 157 -6.45 -2.26 -8.92
C VAL A 157 -5.77 -1.22 -8.05
N PHE A 158 -6.51 -0.22 -7.61
CA PHE A 158 -6.05 0.68 -6.56
C PHE A 158 -6.36 0.08 -5.19
N TRP A 159 -5.46 0.20 -4.22
CA TRP A 159 -5.70 -0.34 -2.89
C TRP A 159 -4.83 0.33 -1.81
N TYR A 160 -5.31 0.26 -0.56
CA TYR A 160 -4.54 0.61 0.63
C TYR A 160 -4.96 -0.26 1.81
N TYR A 161 -4.08 -0.37 2.80
CA TYR A 161 -4.28 -1.22 3.98
C TYR A 161 -3.99 -0.45 5.26
N MET A 162 -4.85 -0.64 6.25
CA MET A 162 -4.75 -0.08 7.59
C MET A 162 -4.72 -1.21 8.61
N PRO A 163 -3.62 -1.44 9.35
CA PRO A 163 -3.56 -2.52 10.33
C PRO A 163 -4.41 -2.27 11.59
N LYS A 164 -4.66 -1.01 11.97
CA LYS A 164 -5.55 -0.60 13.08
C LYS A 164 -6.18 0.77 12.81
N GLU A 165 -7.29 1.08 13.50
CA GLU A 165 -7.80 2.46 13.64
C GLU A 165 -6.66 3.37 14.13
N ASP A 166 -6.43 4.48 13.42
CA ASP A 166 -5.44 5.53 13.71
C ASP A 166 -3.94 5.23 13.49
N GLU A 167 -3.54 4.01 13.09
CA GLU A 167 -2.19 3.74 12.56
C GLU A 167 -2.20 3.96 11.03
N PHE A 168 -2.22 5.23 10.60
CA PHE A 168 -1.85 5.54 9.21
C PHE A 168 -0.40 5.08 9.02
N SER A 169 -0.19 4.20 8.04
CA SER A 169 1.17 3.93 7.56
C SER A 169 1.82 5.26 7.17
N PRO A 170 3.06 5.51 7.59
CA PRO A 170 3.45 6.84 7.93
C PRO A 170 3.81 7.72 6.72
N LEU A 171 3.83 9.00 7.05
CA LEU A 171 3.67 10.21 6.25
C LEU A 171 4.87 10.59 5.37
N ARG A 172 5.82 9.70 5.06
CA ARG A 172 6.92 9.99 4.12
C ARG A 172 6.52 10.30 2.68
N TYR A 173 5.23 10.38 2.35
CA TYR A 173 4.77 10.98 1.08
C TYR A 173 3.97 12.28 1.22
N ARG A 174 3.78 12.83 2.43
CA ARG A 174 3.00 14.06 2.63
C ARG A 174 3.68 15.04 3.59
N TRP A 175 4.69 15.73 3.10
CA TRP A 175 4.95 17.11 3.53
C TRP A 175 4.47 18.04 2.42
N GLY A 176 3.37 18.77 2.66
CA GLY A 176 2.95 19.91 1.85
C GLY A 176 1.73 19.76 0.93
N GLU A 177 1.17 18.57 0.72
CA GLU A 177 0.03 18.37 -0.20
C GLU A 177 -1.23 17.83 0.50
N LYS A 178 -2.40 18.35 0.09
CA LYS A 178 -3.69 17.83 0.53
C LYS A 178 -3.83 16.36 0.12
N PRO A 179 -4.47 15.51 0.94
CA PRO A 179 -4.74 14.14 0.57
C PRO A 179 -5.42 13.99 -0.79
N THR A 180 -4.69 13.46 -1.77
CA THR A 180 -5.22 13.04 -3.07
C THR A 180 -5.31 11.52 -3.14
N ILE A 181 -6.07 10.99 -4.10
CA ILE A 181 -6.11 9.56 -4.45
C ILE A 181 -4.70 9.01 -4.73
N GLU A 182 -3.72 9.87 -5.02
CA GLU A 182 -2.31 9.56 -5.31
C GLU A 182 -1.36 9.67 -4.10
N SER A 183 -1.85 9.96 -2.89
CA SER A 183 -1.03 10.01 -1.67
C SER A 183 -1.51 9.20 -0.44
N ALA A 184 -2.46 8.25 -0.59
CA ALA A 184 -2.79 7.27 0.45
C ALA A 184 -1.66 6.23 0.60
N ILE A 185 -1.63 5.42 1.64
CA ILE A 185 -0.59 4.37 1.76
C ILE A 185 -0.77 3.37 0.63
N TYR A 186 0.06 3.52 -0.40
CA TYR A 186 0.16 2.58 -1.50
C TYR A 186 0.71 1.28 -0.96
N GLY A 187 -0.15 0.28 -0.94
CA GLY A 187 0.36 -1.03 -1.22
C GLY A 187 0.98 -1.03 -2.62
N TYR A 188 2.27 -1.29 -2.70
CA TYR A 188 3.03 -1.18 -3.96
C TYR A 188 2.59 -2.28 -4.94
N PHE A 189 2.40 -1.92 -6.21
CA PHE A 189 2.46 -2.89 -7.31
C PHE A 189 3.93 -3.24 -7.50
N ASP A 190 4.32 -4.48 -7.22
CA ASP A 190 5.65 -4.95 -7.62
C ASP A 190 5.65 -5.17 -9.14
N ASP A 191 5.99 -4.12 -9.91
CA ASP A 191 6.26 -4.21 -11.35
C ASP A 191 7.62 -4.86 -11.65
N LYS A 192 8.16 -5.71 -10.76
CA LYS A 192 9.28 -6.58 -11.09
C LYS A 192 8.81 -7.88 -11.72
N VAL A 193 8.39 -7.76 -12.98
CA VAL A 193 8.60 -8.83 -13.96
C VAL A 193 9.05 -8.21 -15.28
N LEU A 194 10.35 -7.94 -15.38
CA LEU A 194 11.17 -8.17 -16.58
C LEU A 194 12.57 -8.58 -16.13
#